data_AF-A0A968WGK1-F1
#
_entry.id   AF-A0A968WGK1-F1
#
_cell.length_a   1.000
_cell.length_b   1.000
_cell.length_c   1.000
_cell.angle_alpha   90.00
_cell.angle_beta   90.00
_cell.angle_gamma   90.00
#
_symmetry.space_group_name_H-M   'P 1'
#
loop_
_entity.id
_entity.type
_entity.pdbx_description
1 polymer ?
#
loop_
_entity_poly.entity_id
_entity_poly.type
_entity_poly.pdbx_seq_one_letter_code
_entity_poly.pdbx_strand_id
1 'polypeptide(L)' 'MCTARNCPAWEQFIDILTKPDNIPIVGMLFLVLFFTWIALKQGLRNDRLLEEGRLDEILDEAQR' A
#
# COMPACT_ATOMS: atom_id res chain seq x y z
N MET A 1 15.02 -1.15 -29.12
CA MET A 1 16.30 -0.70 -28.52
C MET A 1 16.33 0.82 -28.51
N CYS A 2 15.95 1.44 -27.38
CA CYS A 2 16.10 2.87 -27.12
C CYS A 2 17.59 3.18 -26.91
N THR A 3 18.08 4.28 -27.48
CA THR A 3 19.41 4.82 -27.13
C THR A 3 19.23 5.88 -26.04
N ALA A 4 20.23 6.08 -25.18
CA ALA A 4 20.17 6.90 -23.96
C ALA A 4 19.76 8.38 -24.15
N ARG A 5 19.57 8.85 -25.39
CA ARG A 5 19.28 10.25 -25.73
C ARG A 5 17.81 10.52 -26.11
N ASN A 6 17.05 9.51 -26.55
CA ASN A 6 15.71 9.70 -27.14
C ASN A 6 14.62 8.80 -26.54
N CYS A 7 14.80 8.28 -25.31
CA CYS A 7 13.78 7.45 -24.68
C CYS A 7 12.84 8.28 -23.77
N PRO A 8 11.51 8.15 -23.91
CA PRO A 8 10.58 8.86 -23.05
C PRO A 8 10.74 8.42 -21.59
N ALA A 9 10.54 9.35 -20.65
CA ALA A 9 10.80 9.12 -19.23
C ALA A 9 10.02 7.93 -18.64
N TRP A 10 8.85 7.62 -19.19
CA TRP A 10 8.03 6.49 -18.76
C TRP A 10 8.69 5.13 -19.08
N GLU A 11 9.37 4.99 -20.22
CA GLU A 11 10.08 3.74 -20.57
C GLU A 11 11.24 3.51 -19.61
N GLN A 12 12.01 4.54 -19.29
CA GLN A 12 13.11 4.44 -18.32
C GLN A 12 12.60 4.06 -16.92
N PHE A 13 11.46 4.61 -16.52
CA PHE A 13 10.84 4.28 -15.24
C PHE A 13 10.39 2.81 -15.17
N ILE A 14 9.74 2.31 -16.22
CA ILE A 14 9.33 0.90 -16.29
C ILE A 14 10.55 -0.02 -16.34
N ASP A 15 11.59 0.35 -17.08
CA ASP A 15 12.83 -0.44 -17.17
C ASP A 15 13.49 -0.56 -15.79
N ILE A 16 13.52 0.52 -15.00
CA ILE A 16 14.01 0.50 -13.61
C ILE A 16 13.15 -0.42 -12.74
N LEU A 17 11.82 -0.38 -12.87
CA LEU A 17 10.92 -1.19 -12.04
C LEU A 17 10.92 -2.67 -12.41
N THR A 18 11.09 -2.98 -13.70
CA THR A 18 11.04 -4.35 -14.23
C THR A 18 12.40 -5.06 -14.26
N LYS A 19 13.47 -4.33 -13.91
CA LYS A 19 14.77 -4.91 -13.59
C LYS A 19 14.62 -6.05 -12.58
N PRO A 20 15.19 -7.24 -12.85
CA PRO A 20 14.93 -8.44 -12.06
C PRO A 20 15.35 -8.31 -10.58
N ASP A 21 16.36 -7.50 -10.29
CA ASP A 21 16.81 -7.14 -8.94
C ASP A 21 15.82 -6.25 -8.18
N ASN A 22 14.97 -5.50 -8.89
CA ASN A 22 14.00 -4.58 -8.30
C ASN A 22 12.60 -5.19 -8.10
N ILE A 23 12.31 -6.34 -8.72
CA ILE A 23 11.02 -7.03 -8.55
C ILE A 23 10.70 -7.30 -7.07
N PRO A 24 11.65 -7.79 -6.23
CA PRO A 24 11.39 -8.00 -4.81
C PRO A 24 11.03 -6.72 -4.04
N ILE A 25 11.71 -5.59 -4.29
CA ILE A 25 11.42 -4.33 -3.58
C ILE A 25 10.07 -3.76 -3.99
N VAL A 26 9.67 -3.88 -5.26
CA VAL A 26 8.33 -3.47 -5.72
C VAL A 26 7.25 -4.30 -5.01
N GLY A 27 7.46 -5.61 -4.87
CA GLY A 27 6.57 -6.48 -4.10
C GLY A 27 6.45 -6.05 -2.63
N MET A 28 7.56 -5.76 -1.98
CA MET A 28 7.55 -5.27 -0.60
C MET A 28 6.83 -3.93 -0.45
N LEU A 29 7.06 -2.97 -1.35
CA LEU A 29 6.37 -1.69 -1.35
C LEU A 29 4.86 -1.85 -1.54
N PHE A 30 4.44 -2.74 -2.45
CA PHE A 30 3.03 -3.07 -2.63
C PHE A 30 2.42 -3.61 -1.34
N LEU A 31 3.08 -4.55 -0.67
CA LEU A 31 2.60 -5.11 0.61
C LEU A 31 2.49 -4.03 1.69
N VAL A 32 3.52 -3.20 1.85
CA VAL A 32 3.50 -2.10 2.83
C VAL A 32 2.34 -1.16 2.57
N LEU A 33 2.16 -0.71 1.33
CA LEU A 33 1.04 0.18 0.97
C LEU A 33 -0.32 -0.50 1.18
N PHE A 34 -0.44 -1.77 0.82
CA PHE A 34 -1.66 -2.55 0.98
C PHE A 34 -2.07 -2.69 2.44
N PHE A 35 -1.16 -3.14 3.31
CA PHE A 35 -1.45 -3.28 4.73
C PHE A 35 -1.64 -1.93 5.42
N THR A 36 -0.92 -0.89 4.99
CA THR A 36 -1.13 0.49 5.48
C THR A 36 -2.53 0.97 5.16
N TRP A 37 -3.02 0.75 3.93
CA TRP A 37 -4.38 1.11 3.54
C TRP A 37 -5.44 0.37 4.36
N ILE A 38 -5.25 -0.93 4.58
CA ILE A 38 -6.15 -1.73 5.43
C ILE A 38 -6.16 -1.22 6.87
N ALA A 39 -4.99 -0.94 7.44
CA ALA A 39 -4.86 -0.44 8.82
C ALA A 39 -5.54 0.93 8.97
N LEU A 40 -5.32 1.85 8.02
CA LEU A 40 -5.97 3.16 8.01
C LEU A 40 -7.49 3.05 7.88
N LYS A 41 -7.98 2.18 6.99
CA LYS A 41 -9.42 1.95 6.82
C LYS A 41 -10.07 1.43 8.11
N GLN A 42 -9.41 0.51 8.81
CA GLN A 42 -9.89 -0.01 10.11
C GLN A 42 -9.82 1.07 11.20
N GLY A 43 -8.71 1.82 11.27
CA GLY A 43 -8.54 2.91 12.23
C GLY A 43 -9.63 3.97 12.12
N LEU A 44 -9.89 4.48 10.91
CA LEU A 44 -10.94 5.48 10.68
C LEU A 44 -12.35 4.98 11.03
N ARG A 45 -12.63 3.68 10.83
CA ARG A 45 -13.89 3.08 11.25
C ARG A 45 -13.97 3.00 12.78
N ASN A 46 -12.90 2.60 13.45
CA ASN A 46 -12.85 2.51 14.90
C ASN A 46 -12.98 3.88 15.55
N ASP A 47 -12.36 4.92 14.96
CA ASP A 47 -12.49 6.31 15.41
C ASP A 47 -13.97 6.75 15.39
N ARG A 48 -14.70 6.43 14.31
CA ARG A 48 -16.14 6.71 14.22
C ARG A 48 -16.96 5.96 15.27
N LEU A 49 -16.67 4.69 15.51
CA LEU A 49 -17.37 3.89 16.53
C LEU A 49 -17.09 4.43 17.95
N LEU A 50 -15.88 4.93 18.20
CA LEU A 50 -15.53 5.59 19.46
C LEU A 50 -16.34 6.87 19.67
N GLU A 51 -16.50 7.70 18.63
CA GLU A 51 -17.36 8.90 18.69
C GLU A 51 -18.84 8.56 18.96
N GLU A 52 -19.30 7.42 18.45
CA GLU A 52 -20.65 6.88 18.70
C GLU A 52 -20.80 6.20 20.06
N GLY A 53 -19.72 6.06 20.84
CA GLY A 53 -19.72 5.40 22.16
C GLY A 53 -19.80 3.87 22.11
N ARG A 54 -19.48 3.25 20.96
CA ARG A 54 -19.66 1.81 20.67
C ARG A 54 -18.35 1.04 20.83
N LEU A 55 -17.69 1.20 21.98
CA LEU A 55 -16.41 0.54 22.25
C LEU A 55 -16.53 -0.99 22.25
N ASP A 56 -17.66 -1.51 22.72
CA ASP A 56 -17.91 -2.95 22.85
C ASP A 56 -17.79 -3.66 21.50
N GLU A 57 -18.29 -3.03 20.43
CA GLU A 57 -18.22 -3.58 19.07
C GLU A 57 -16.80 -3.63 18.50
N ILE A 58 -15.95 -2.66 18.87
CA ILE A 58 -14.54 -2.66 18.47
C ILE A 58 -13.81 -3.83 19.13
N LEU A 59 -14.08 -4.08 20.42
CA LEU A 59 -13.45 -5.16 21.18
C LEU A 59 -13.90 -6.53 20.69
N ASP A 60 -15.20 -6.71 20.43
CA ASP A 60 -15.75 -7.95 19.88
C ASP A 60 -15.16 -8.29 18.51
N GLU A 61 -14.97 -7.30 17.63
CA GLU A 61 -14.34 -7.51 16.32
C GLU A 61 -12.86 -7.90 16.44
N ALA A 62 -12.10 -7.32 17.38
CA ALA A 62 -10.69 -7.60 17.56
C ALA A 62 -10.42 -8.99 18.19
N GLN A 63 -11.39 -9.53 18.93
CA GLN A 63 -11.30 -10.82 19.60
C GLN A 63 -11.81 -11.99 18.74
N ARG A 64 -12.38 -11.69 17.56
CA ARG A 64 -12.95 -12.67 16.63
C ARG A 64 -11.90 -13.28 15.70
#